data_AF-A0A438INZ0-F1
#
_entry.id   AF-A0A438INZ0-F1
#
_cell.length_a   1.000
_cell.length_b   1.000
_cell.length_c   1.000
_cell.angle_alpha   90.00
_cell.angle_beta   90.00
_cell.angle_gamma   90.00
#
_symmetry.space_group_name_H-M   'P 1'
#
loop_
_entity.id
_entity.type
_entity.pdbx_description
1 polymer ?
#
loop_
_entity_poly.entity_id
_entity_poly.type
_entity_poly.pdbx_seq_one_letter_code
_entity_poly.pdbx_strand_id
1 'polypeptide(L)'
;MKIHSVTFGCSTLKDLPLEACGSSASQVHPKNWYPIPLIFCRPWGKLPENVPCHPKLADFANCMKKKGRGMSIFVSILDGDYHECAEDAKTACRQLSTYIDYKRCEGVAEIVVAPSMSDGFRGIVQTMGLGNLKPNIVVMRYPEIWRRENLIEIPATFVGIINDCIVANKAVVIVKGLDEWPNEYQRQYGTIDLYWIVRDGGLMLLLSQLLLTKESFESCKIQVFCIAEEDSDAEELKADVKKFLYDLRMHAEVIVISMKSWDAQGEGVSQQDESIEAFTGAQRRIAGYLSEMKEAAKREGTPLMADGKSVVVNEQQVEKFLYTTLKLNSTILRYSRMAAVVLVSLPPPPLNHPAYFYMEYMDLLVENVPRLLMVRGYRRDVVTLFT
;
A
#
# COMPACT_ATOMS: atom_id res chain seq x y z
N MET A 1 -9.01 15.59 -4.20
CA MET A 1 -9.89 14.42 -4.37
C MET A 1 -11.32 14.93 -4.28
N LYS A 2 -12.13 14.89 -5.36
CA LYS A 2 -13.59 15.05 -5.23
C LYS A 2 -14.12 13.66 -4.87
N ILE A 3 -14.79 13.51 -3.73
CA ILE A 3 -15.47 12.26 -3.39
C ILE A 3 -16.75 12.30 -4.23
N HIS A 4 -16.73 11.68 -5.40
CA HIS A 4 -17.94 11.62 -6.23
C HIS A 4 -18.99 10.74 -5.55
N SER A 5 -20.22 11.26 -5.44
CA SER A 5 -21.41 10.52 -5.03
C SER A 5 -21.49 9.19 -5.80
N VAL A 6 -21.63 8.09 -5.06
CA VAL A 6 -21.70 6.75 -5.63
C VAL A 6 -23.12 6.48 -6.09
N THR A 7 -23.28 6.11 -7.36
CA THR A 7 -24.44 5.36 -7.83
C THR A 7 -23.99 3.91 -8.01
N PHE A 8 -24.56 2.97 -7.24
CA PHE A 8 -24.29 1.54 -7.41
C PHE A 8 -24.97 1.02 -8.68
N GLY A 9 -24.24 1.03 -9.80
CA GLY A 9 -24.70 0.46 -11.06
C GLY A 9 -24.66 -1.08 -11.04
N CYS A 10 -25.81 -1.71 -10.80
CA CYS A 10 -26.02 -3.15 -11.01
C CYS A 10 -26.52 -3.41 -12.45
N SER A 11 -25.60 -3.55 -13.41
CA SER A 11 -25.86 -4.06 -14.76
C SER A 11 -24.49 -4.42 -15.35
N THR A 12 -24.17 -5.62 -15.82
CA THR A 12 -24.92 -6.65 -16.56
C THR A 12 -24.09 -7.93 -16.46
N LEU A 13 -24.61 -8.97 -15.81
CA LEU A 13 -24.06 -10.33 -15.80
C LEU A 13 -25.07 -11.26 -16.49
N LYS A 14 -25.25 -11.11 -17.80
CA LYS A 14 -25.90 -12.12 -18.63
C LYS A 14 -25.21 -12.22 -19.98
N ASP A 15 -24.95 -13.49 -20.32
CA ASP A 15 -24.66 -14.05 -21.64
C ASP A 15 -23.22 -13.98 -22.15
N LEU A 16 -22.56 -15.16 -22.20
CA LEU A 16 -21.86 -15.74 -23.36
C LEU A 16 -21.24 -17.13 -22.98
N PRO A 17 -21.04 -18.05 -23.96
CA PRO A 17 -21.20 -19.48 -23.77
C PRO A 17 -19.91 -20.23 -23.39
N LEU A 18 -20.12 -21.41 -22.80
CA LEU A 18 -19.12 -22.42 -22.47
C LEU A 18 -18.65 -23.13 -23.75
N GLU A 19 -17.37 -23.02 -24.07
CA GLU A 19 -16.65 -24.07 -24.81
C GLU A 19 -15.35 -24.43 -24.07
N ALA A 20 -15.12 -25.73 -23.93
CA ALA A 20 -13.99 -26.34 -23.27
C ALA A 20 -13.02 -26.89 -24.32
N CYS A 21 -11.73 -26.54 -24.23
CA CYS A 21 -10.63 -27.41 -24.67
C CYS A 21 -9.25 -26.93 -24.19
N GLY A 22 -8.42 -27.90 -23.76
CA GLY A 22 -6.95 -27.95 -23.72
C GLY A 22 -6.10 -26.69 -23.51
N SER A 23 -5.45 -26.64 -22.33
CA SER A 23 -4.11 -26.05 -22.09
C SER A 23 -3.69 -24.87 -22.99
N SER A 24 -4.46 -23.79 -22.94
CA SER A 24 -4.07 -22.46 -23.41
C SER A 24 -4.47 -21.45 -22.34
N ALA A 25 -3.71 -20.37 -22.21
CA ALA A 25 -3.83 -19.39 -21.14
C ALA A 25 -5.20 -18.68 -21.14
N SER A 26 -6.19 -19.30 -20.51
CA SER A 26 -7.44 -18.65 -20.15
C SER A 26 -7.15 -17.60 -19.10
N GLN A 27 -7.49 -16.33 -19.37
CA GLN A 27 -7.52 -15.27 -18.36
C GLN A 27 -8.16 -15.82 -17.09
N VAL A 28 -7.43 -15.81 -15.97
CA VAL A 28 -7.93 -16.30 -14.68
C VAL A 28 -9.26 -15.63 -14.42
N HIS A 29 -10.33 -16.42 -14.36
CA HIS A 29 -11.67 -15.91 -14.15
C HIS A 29 -11.68 -15.11 -12.83
N PRO A 30 -12.25 -13.91 -12.79
CA PRO A 30 -12.12 -13.06 -11.61
C PRO A 30 -12.69 -13.66 -10.31
N LYS A 31 -13.60 -14.65 -10.41
CA LYS A 31 -14.09 -15.48 -9.29
C LYS A 31 -13.08 -16.48 -8.70
N ASN A 32 -11.85 -16.60 -9.22
CA ASN A 32 -10.78 -17.49 -8.73
C ASN A 32 -9.46 -16.73 -8.47
N TRP A 33 -9.54 -15.45 -8.11
CA TRP A 33 -8.35 -14.67 -7.79
C TRP A 33 -7.70 -15.13 -6.48
N TYR A 34 -6.39 -15.43 -6.54
CA TYR A 34 -5.56 -15.75 -5.38
C TYR A 34 -4.40 -14.77 -5.28
N PRO A 35 -4.05 -14.30 -4.07
CA PRO A 35 -2.88 -13.46 -3.87
C PRO A 35 -1.61 -14.26 -4.18
N ILE A 36 -0.78 -13.73 -5.08
CA ILE A 36 0.58 -14.20 -5.39
C ILE A 36 1.51 -13.03 -5.05
N PRO A 37 1.94 -12.92 -3.77
CA PRO A 37 2.71 -11.78 -3.31
C PRO A 37 4.15 -11.82 -3.83
N LEU A 38 4.58 -10.73 -4.44
CA LEU A 38 5.99 -10.40 -4.65
C LEU A 38 6.49 -9.59 -3.45
N ILE A 39 7.29 -10.23 -2.60
CA ILE A 39 7.83 -9.65 -1.37
C ILE A 39 9.16 -8.98 -1.70
N PHE A 40 9.20 -7.66 -1.65
CA PHE A 40 10.42 -6.90 -1.85
C PHE A 40 11.21 -6.87 -0.54
N CYS A 41 12.29 -7.66 -0.46
CA CYS A 41 12.96 -8.02 0.80
C CYS A 41 13.86 -6.91 1.36
N ARG A 42 14.47 -6.11 0.48
CA ARG A 42 15.42 -5.04 0.82
C ARG A 42 15.14 -3.77 0.02
N PRO A 43 13.96 -3.17 0.18
CA PRO A 43 13.65 -1.96 -0.57
C PRO A 43 14.40 -0.75 -0.02
N TRP A 44 14.62 -0.69 1.31
CA TRP A 44 15.15 0.52 1.98
C TRP A 44 16.27 0.21 2.97
N GLY A 45 17.35 0.98 2.88
CA GLY A 45 18.47 0.92 3.82
C GLY A 45 19.26 -0.38 3.79
N LYS A 46 20.26 -0.49 4.66
CA LYS A 46 21.06 -1.70 4.84
C LYS A 46 20.48 -2.53 5.99
N LEU A 47 20.10 -3.77 5.71
CA LEU A 47 19.83 -4.76 6.75
C LEU A 47 21.15 -5.22 7.39
N PRO A 48 21.13 -5.77 8.61
CA PRO A 48 22.30 -6.38 9.21
C PRO A 48 22.95 -7.43 8.29
N GLU A 49 24.26 -7.62 8.44
CA GLU A 49 24.98 -8.65 7.71
C GLU A 49 24.30 -10.02 7.88
N ASN A 50 24.17 -10.76 6.79
CA ASN A 50 23.51 -12.07 6.72
C ASN A 50 21.98 -12.08 6.94
N VAL A 51 21.30 -10.93 6.96
CA VAL A 51 19.82 -10.87 7.01
C VAL A 51 19.27 -10.53 5.61
N PRO A 52 18.86 -11.53 4.80
CA PRO A 52 18.45 -11.31 3.40
C PRO A 52 17.06 -10.66 3.27
N CYS A 53 16.21 -10.82 4.28
CA CYS A 53 14.88 -10.23 4.33
C CYS A 53 14.53 -9.86 5.76
N HIS A 54 13.73 -8.81 5.96
CA HIS A 54 13.23 -8.47 7.29
C HIS A 54 12.38 -9.62 7.85
N PRO A 55 12.66 -10.16 9.04
CA PRO A 55 11.97 -11.34 9.56
C PRO A 55 10.45 -11.23 9.57
N LYS A 56 9.95 -10.09 10.01
CA LYS A 56 8.51 -9.80 10.08
C LYS A 56 7.85 -9.60 8.72
N LEU A 57 8.62 -9.22 7.69
CA LEU A 57 8.08 -9.11 6.33
C LEU A 57 7.85 -10.50 5.75
N ALA A 58 8.77 -11.43 6.00
CA ALA A 58 8.61 -12.84 5.64
C ALA A 58 7.44 -13.49 6.38
N ASP A 59 7.32 -13.25 7.69
CA ASP A 59 6.18 -13.72 8.48
C ASP A 59 4.85 -13.13 7.94
N PHE A 60 4.83 -11.84 7.61
CA PHE A 60 3.66 -11.18 7.01
C PHE A 60 3.27 -11.77 5.64
N ALA A 61 4.24 -12.17 4.81
CA ALA A 61 3.96 -12.82 3.54
C ALA A 61 3.14 -14.12 3.69
N ASN A 62 3.32 -14.84 4.81
CA ASN A 62 2.52 -16.01 5.14
C ASN A 62 1.10 -15.64 5.60
N CYS A 63 0.90 -14.45 6.17
CA CYS A 63 -0.41 -13.94 6.54
C CYS A 63 -1.30 -13.64 5.31
N MET A 64 -0.69 -13.32 4.16
CA MET A 64 -1.40 -12.98 2.93
C MET A 64 -1.91 -14.19 2.12
N LYS A 65 -1.81 -15.41 2.66
CA LYS A 65 -2.17 -16.64 1.95
C LYS A 65 -2.93 -17.59 2.87
N LYS A 66 -3.83 -18.40 2.29
CA LYS A 66 -4.42 -19.54 3.01
C LYS A 66 -3.30 -20.58 3.25
N LYS A 67 -3.29 -21.24 4.41
CA LYS A 67 -2.24 -22.24 4.75
C LYS A 67 -2.21 -23.36 3.71
N GLY A 68 -1.03 -23.71 3.18
CA GLY A 68 -0.90 -24.74 2.15
C GLY A 68 -1.40 -24.34 0.76
N ARG A 69 -1.74 -23.06 0.54
CA ARG A 69 -2.28 -22.57 -0.72
C ARG A 69 -1.66 -21.23 -1.11
N GLY A 70 -0.93 -21.25 -2.20
CA GLY A 70 -0.34 -20.07 -2.82
C GLY A 70 1.16 -19.99 -2.60
N MET A 71 1.81 -19.18 -3.42
CA MET A 71 3.26 -19.03 -3.45
C MET A 71 3.59 -17.56 -3.30
N SER A 72 4.63 -17.27 -2.54
CA SER A 72 5.22 -15.93 -2.48
C SER A 72 6.53 -15.93 -3.25
N ILE A 73 6.83 -14.84 -3.95
CA ILE A 73 8.12 -14.65 -4.61
C ILE A 73 8.87 -13.61 -3.80
N PHE A 74 9.98 -14.00 -3.19
CA PHE A 74 10.83 -13.12 -2.41
C PHE A 74 11.94 -12.60 -3.29
N VAL A 75 12.00 -11.29 -3.47
CA VAL A 75 12.94 -10.67 -4.40
C VAL A 75 13.83 -9.64 -3.70
N SER A 76 15.09 -9.60 -4.13
CA SER A 76 16.02 -8.49 -3.85
C SER A 76 16.72 -8.08 -5.14
N ILE A 77 17.03 -6.79 -5.24
CA ILE A 77 17.82 -6.24 -6.34
C ILE A 77 19.22 -5.95 -5.81
N LEU A 78 20.24 -6.31 -6.59
CA LEU A 78 21.62 -5.92 -6.37
C LEU A 78 21.99 -4.87 -7.42
N ASP A 79 22.36 -3.68 -6.94
CA ASP A 79 22.81 -2.60 -7.81
C ASP A 79 24.24 -2.91 -8.29
N GLY A 80 24.43 -3.00 -9.61
CA GLY A 80 25.73 -3.31 -10.19
C GLY A 80 25.68 -3.85 -11.61
N ASP A 81 26.85 -4.17 -12.15
CA ASP A 81 26.98 -4.88 -13.42
C ASP A 81 26.80 -6.40 -13.23
N TYR A 82 26.07 -7.05 -14.12
CA TYR A 82 25.79 -8.48 -14.00
C TYR A 82 27.05 -9.35 -14.11
N HIS A 83 28.02 -8.97 -14.95
CA HIS A 83 29.25 -9.75 -15.10
C HIS A 83 30.10 -9.74 -13.83
N GLU A 84 30.09 -8.62 -13.11
CA GLU A 84 30.85 -8.46 -11.87
C GLU A 84 30.13 -9.10 -10.68
N CYS A 85 28.81 -8.93 -10.57
CA CYS A 85 28.02 -9.36 -9.41
C CYS A 85 27.39 -10.75 -9.54
N ALA A 86 27.65 -11.52 -10.60
CA ALA A 86 26.99 -12.81 -10.85
C ALA A 86 27.16 -13.83 -9.71
N GLU A 87 28.37 -13.96 -9.15
CA GLU A 87 28.63 -14.89 -8.04
C GLU A 87 28.04 -14.39 -6.72
N ASP A 88 28.06 -13.08 -6.48
CA ASP A 88 27.42 -12.46 -5.32
C ASP A 88 25.90 -12.66 -5.37
N ALA A 89 25.30 -12.51 -6.55
CA ALA A 89 23.87 -12.74 -6.76
C ALA A 89 23.47 -14.19 -6.49
N LYS A 90 24.26 -15.17 -6.96
CA LYS A 90 24.06 -16.60 -6.65
C LYS A 90 24.15 -16.86 -5.14
N THR A 91 25.13 -16.25 -4.47
CA THR A 91 25.33 -16.39 -3.02
C THR A 91 24.16 -15.78 -2.25
N ALA A 92 23.75 -14.56 -2.58
CA ALA A 92 22.60 -13.89 -1.99
C ALA A 92 21.30 -14.68 -2.22
N CYS A 93 21.13 -15.31 -3.38
CA CYS A 93 19.96 -16.12 -3.70
C CYS A 93 19.89 -17.39 -2.83
N ARG A 94 21.02 -18.08 -2.64
CA ARG A 94 21.10 -19.23 -1.72
C ARG A 94 20.81 -18.84 -0.27
N GLN A 95 21.35 -17.69 0.17
CA GLN A 95 21.11 -17.16 1.50
C GLN A 95 19.62 -16.84 1.71
N LEU A 96 19.00 -16.16 0.75
CA LEU A 96 17.57 -15.83 0.80
C LEU A 96 16.70 -17.10 0.76
N SER A 97 17.03 -18.09 -0.08
CA SER A 97 16.33 -19.38 -0.13
C SER A 97 16.38 -20.09 1.22
N THR A 98 17.59 -20.24 1.77
CA THR A 98 17.81 -20.86 3.10
C THR A 98 17.03 -20.13 4.19
N TYR A 99 16.94 -18.80 4.10
CA TYR A 99 16.19 -17.99 5.06
C TYR A 99 14.68 -18.20 4.99
N ILE A 100 14.12 -18.28 3.79
CA ILE A 100 12.69 -18.52 3.54
C ILE A 100 12.31 -19.92 4.03
N ASP A 101 13.15 -20.93 3.80
CA ASP A 101 12.96 -22.29 4.29
C ASP A 101 12.99 -22.33 5.82
N TYR A 102 13.97 -21.66 6.44
CA TYR A 102 14.06 -21.52 7.90
C TYR A 102 12.81 -20.86 8.49
N LYS A 103 12.28 -19.83 7.82
CA LYS A 103 11.03 -19.14 8.18
C LYS A 103 9.76 -19.90 7.80
N ARG A 104 9.88 -21.10 7.21
CA ARG A 104 8.75 -21.93 6.75
C ARG A 104 7.80 -21.18 5.83
N CYS A 105 8.35 -20.32 4.99
CA CYS A 105 7.59 -19.55 4.01
C CYS A 105 7.41 -20.38 2.73
N GLU A 106 6.17 -20.53 2.27
CA GLU A 106 5.89 -21.19 0.99
C GLU A 106 6.22 -20.23 -0.17
N GLY A 107 7.44 -20.29 -0.69
CA GLY A 107 7.88 -19.35 -1.71
C GLY A 107 9.19 -19.69 -2.38
N VAL A 108 9.56 -18.84 -3.34
CA VAL A 108 10.84 -18.91 -4.06
C VAL A 108 11.64 -17.64 -3.84
N ALA A 109 12.97 -17.76 -3.81
CA ALA A 109 13.90 -16.64 -3.73
C ALA A 109 14.40 -16.27 -5.13
N GLU A 110 14.42 -14.98 -5.44
CA GLU A 110 14.97 -14.46 -6.69
C GLU A 110 15.86 -13.25 -6.41
N ILE A 111 17.01 -13.20 -7.05
CA ILE A 111 17.94 -12.07 -6.99
C ILE A 111 18.15 -11.54 -8.40
N VAL A 112 17.92 -10.24 -8.59
CA VAL A 112 18.11 -9.56 -9.87
C VAL A 112 19.27 -8.58 -9.72
N VAL A 113 20.25 -8.65 -10.62
CA VAL A 113 21.29 -7.62 -10.73
C VAL A 113 20.85 -6.61 -11.76
N ALA A 114 20.92 -5.32 -11.43
CA ALA A 114 20.54 -4.24 -12.35
C ALA A 114 21.38 -2.98 -12.08
N PRO A 115 21.50 -2.07 -13.07
CA PRO A 115 22.22 -0.80 -12.88
C PRO A 115 21.62 0.09 -11.78
N SER A 116 20.31 -0.02 -11.55
CA SER A 116 19.61 0.68 -10.49
C SER A 116 18.44 -0.15 -9.97
N MET A 117 18.04 0.11 -8.72
CA MET A 117 16.85 -0.49 -8.13
C MET A 117 15.59 -0.22 -8.97
N SER A 118 15.46 0.97 -9.54
CA SER A 118 14.31 1.32 -10.38
C SER A 118 14.23 0.47 -11.65
N ASP A 119 15.37 0.26 -12.32
CA ASP A 119 15.41 -0.53 -13.55
C ASP A 119 15.23 -2.03 -13.28
N GLY A 120 15.85 -2.53 -12.21
CA GLY A 120 15.65 -3.90 -11.75
C GLY A 120 14.18 -4.17 -11.41
N PHE A 121 13.52 -3.25 -10.70
CA PHE A 121 12.11 -3.38 -10.32
C PHE A 121 11.19 -3.40 -11.54
N ARG A 122 11.44 -2.53 -12.54
CA ARG A 122 10.68 -2.53 -13.80
C ARG A 122 10.84 -3.84 -14.57
N GLY A 123 12.04 -4.41 -14.58
CA GLY A 123 12.27 -5.75 -15.14
C GLY A 123 11.43 -6.81 -14.42
N ILE A 124 11.47 -6.83 -13.09
CA ILE A 124 10.72 -7.76 -12.24
C ILE A 124 9.21 -7.67 -12.47
N VAL A 125 8.62 -6.46 -12.38
CA VAL A 125 7.17 -6.29 -12.43
C VAL A 125 6.57 -6.71 -13.78
N GLN A 126 7.35 -6.61 -14.86
CA GLN A 126 6.94 -6.97 -16.21
C GLN A 126 7.13 -8.46 -16.52
N THR A 127 8.23 -9.06 -16.06
CA THR A 127 8.69 -10.37 -16.55
C THR A 127 8.54 -11.50 -15.55
N MET A 128 8.43 -11.21 -14.26
CA MET A 128 8.50 -12.24 -13.23
C MET A 128 7.28 -13.16 -13.20
N GLY A 129 7.55 -14.45 -12.91
CA GLY A 129 6.56 -15.52 -12.81
C GLY A 129 6.25 -16.19 -14.15
N LEU A 130 5.70 -17.40 -14.08
CA LEU A 130 5.44 -18.25 -15.25
C LEU A 130 3.94 -18.53 -15.41
N GLY A 131 3.38 -18.24 -16.58
CA GLY A 131 1.97 -18.49 -16.87
C GLY A 131 1.03 -17.81 -15.87
N ASN A 132 0.23 -18.62 -15.16
CA ASN A 132 -0.70 -18.16 -14.12
C ASN A 132 -0.04 -17.89 -12.76
N LEU A 133 1.25 -18.19 -12.59
CA LEU A 133 2.02 -17.94 -11.36
C LEU A 133 2.72 -16.57 -11.37
N LYS A 134 2.19 -15.61 -12.15
CA LYS A 134 2.70 -14.25 -12.16
C LYS A 134 2.27 -13.53 -10.87
N PRO A 135 3.18 -12.78 -10.22
CA PRO A 135 2.83 -12.01 -9.04
C PRO A 135 1.77 -10.98 -9.39
N ASN A 136 0.78 -10.81 -8.53
CA ASN A 136 -0.33 -9.87 -8.72
C ASN A 136 -0.43 -8.82 -7.60
N ILE A 137 0.35 -8.98 -6.53
CA ILE A 137 0.53 -8.00 -5.47
C ILE A 137 2.03 -7.78 -5.26
N VAL A 138 2.45 -6.52 -5.17
CA VAL A 138 3.78 -6.13 -4.68
C VAL A 138 3.67 -5.75 -3.21
N VAL A 139 4.54 -6.30 -2.38
CA VAL A 139 4.55 -6.08 -0.93
C VAL A 139 5.90 -5.52 -0.52
N MET A 140 5.90 -4.41 0.22
CA MET A 140 7.13 -3.78 0.71
C MET A 140 6.92 -3.10 2.06
N ARG A 141 8.02 -2.88 2.79
CA ARG A 141 8.03 -2.06 4.01
C ARG A 141 7.82 -0.59 3.64
N TYR A 142 7.18 0.20 4.50
CA TYR A 142 7.18 1.66 4.38
C TYR A 142 8.59 2.22 4.69
N PRO A 143 9.13 3.15 3.90
CA PRO A 143 10.49 3.66 4.14
C PRO A 143 10.56 4.65 5.30
N GLU A 144 10.47 4.23 6.57
CA GLU A 144 10.48 5.17 7.73
C GLU A 144 11.74 6.06 7.82
N ILE A 145 12.82 5.68 7.14
CA ILE A 145 14.13 6.36 7.16
C ILE A 145 14.30 7.42 6.05
N TRP A 146 13.27 7.68 5.24
CA TRP A 146 13.36 8.47 4.02
C TRP A 146 13.84 9.93 4.22
N ARG A 147 13.67 10.50 5.41
CA ARG A 147 14.17 11.85 5.75
C ARG A 147 15.65 11.92 6.14
N ARG A 148 16.38 10.80 6.18
CA ARG A 148 17.83 10.83 6.50
C ARG A 148 18.60 11.48 5.36
N GLU A 149 19.56 12.35 5.71
CA GLU A 149 20.30 13.19 4.75
C GLU A 149 21.01 12.41 3.64
N ASN A 150 21.44 11.17 3.92
CA ASN A 150 22.15 10.32 2.96
C ASN A 150 21.22 9.48 2.07
N LEU A 151 19.89 9.64 2.15
CA LEU A 151 18.90 8.79 1.48
C LEU A 151 17.92 9.58 0.60
N ILE A 152 18.43 10.57 -0.14
CA ILE A 152 17.64 11.49 -0.98
C ILE A 152 16.88 10.81 -2.13
N GLU A 153 17.28 9.60 -2.54
CA GLU A 153 16.68 8.88 -3.68
C GLU A 153 15.46 8.04 -3.30
N ILE A 154 15.21 7.83 -2.00
CA ILE A 154 14.09 7.01 -1.52
C ILE A 154 12.74 7.56 -1.99
N PRO A 155 12.41 8.87 -1.87
CA PRO A 155 11.12 9.38 -2.33
C PRO A 155 10.84 9.06 -3.80
N ALA A 156 11.79 9.39 -4.68
CA ALA A 156 11.67 9.17 -6.12
C ALA A 156 11.50 7.68 -6.46
N THR A 157 12.30 6.82 -5.83
CA THR A 157 12.24 5.37 -6.03
C THR A 157 10.92 4.77 -5.53
N PHE A 158 10.47 5.16 -4.33
CA PHE A 158 9.22 4.69 -3.74
C PHE A 158 8.00 5.08 -4.57
N VAL A 159 7.91 6.34 -4.97
CA VAL A 159 6.83 6.83 -5.83
C VAL A 159 6.92 6.20 -7.22
N GLY A 160 8.12 6.00 -7.75
CA GLY A 160 8.38 5.27 -8.99
C GLY A 160 7.79 3.86 -8.95
N ILE A 161 8.10 3.08 -7.92
CA ILE A 161 7.58 1.72 -7.70
C ILE A 161 6.05 1.71 -7.66
N ILE A 162 5.43 2.64 -6.92
CA ILE A 162 3.95 2.73 -6.84
C ILE A 162 3.37 3.00 -8.22
N ASN A 163 3.92 3.96 -8.96
CA ASN A 163 3.46 4.30 -10.31
C ASN A 163 3.65 3.15 -11.29
N ASP A 164 4.80 2.47 -11.23
CA ASP A 164 5.11 1.31 -12.07
C ASP A 164 4.13 0.15 -11.79
N CYS A 165 3.75 -0.08 -10.52
CA CYS A 165 2.71 -1.05 -10.17
C CYS A 165 1.32 -0.65 -10.72
N ILE A 166 0.97 0.64 -10.64
CA ILE A 166 -0.30 1.15 -11.19
C ILE A 166 -0.38 0.91 -12.69
N VAL A 167 0.71 1.22 -13.42
CA VAL A 167 0.79 1.02 -14.87
C VAL A 167 0.77 -0.47 -15.23
N ALA A 168 1.48 -1.30 -14.47
CA ALA A 168 1.51 -2.75 -14.66
C ALA A 168 0.24 -3.47 -14.15
N ASN A 169 -0.75 -2.73 -13.63
CA ASN A 169 -1.99 -3.26 -13.06
C ASN A 169 -1.73 -4.33 -11.99
N LYS A 170 -0.78 -4.05 -11.10
CA LYS A 170 -0.45 -4.85 -9.91
C LYS A 170 -0.99 -4.17 -8.67
N ALA A 171 -1.51 -4.95 -7.73
CA ALA A 171 -1.85 -4.44 -6.41
C ALA A 171 -0.57 -4.08 -5.64
N VAL A 172 -0.69 -3.17 -4.67
CA VAL A 172 0.42 -2.76 -3.80
C VAL A 172 -0.03 -2.86 -2.35
N VAL A 173 0.80 -3.46 -1.51
CA VAL A 173 0.62 -3.50 -0.06
C VAL A 173 1.88 -2.98 0.60
N ILE A 174 1.75 -1.89 1.34
CA ILE A 174 2.86 -1.23 2.03
C ILE A 174 2.65 -1.41 3.53
N VAL A 175 3.61 -2.06 4.18
CA VAL A 175 3.55 -2.41 5.60
C VAL A 175 4.36 -1.39 6.40
N LYS A 176 3.70 -0.63 7.27
CA LYS A 176 4.34 0.26 8.23
C LYS A 176 4.34 -0.35 9.63
N GLY A 177 5.38 -0.05 10.41
CA GLY A 177 5.46 -0.50 11.80
C GLY A 177 5.70 -2.00 11.86
N LEU A 178 6.51 -2.47 10.90
CA LEU A 178 6.84 -3.87 10.75
C LEU A 178 7.55 -4.44 11.98
N ASP A 179 8.26 -3.59 12.73
CA ASP A 179 8.91 -3.95 13.98
C ASP A 179 7.89 -4.21 15.11
N GLU A 180 6.70 -3.62 15.02
CA GLU A 180 5.60 -3.81 15.98
C GLU A 180 4.64 -4.95 15.60
N TRP A 181 4.83 -5.57 14.43
CA TRP A 181 4.00 -6.70 14.00
C TRP A 181 4.16 -7.89 14.96
N PRO A 182 3.07 -8.60 15.32
CA PRO A 182 3.16 -9.75 16.22
C PRO A 182 4.12 -10.84 15.73
N ASN A 183 4.71 -11.55 16.68
CA ASN A 183 5.36 -12.83 16.40
C ASN A 183 4.30 -13.93 16.17
N GLU A 184 4.72 -15.06 15.60
CA GLU A 184 3.87 -16.24 15.34
C GLU A 184 2.98 -16.60 16.55
N TYR A 185 3.55 -16.57 17.76
CA TYR A 185 2.86 -16.94 19.01
C TYR A 185 2.18 -15.78 19.75
N GLN A 186 2.26 -14.55 19.22
CA GLN A 186 1.74 -13.36 19.88
C GLN A 186 0.31 -13.04 19.41
N ARG A 187 -0.66 -13.56 20.14
CA ARG A 187 -2.09 -13.28 19.89
C ARG A 187 -2.41 -11.81 20.07
N GLN A 188 -3.17 -11.27 19.12
CA GLN A 188 -3.75 -9.93 19.15
C GLN A 188 -5.23 -10.04 19.48
N TYR A 189 -5.72 -9.03 20.19
CA TYR A 189 -7.12 -8.86 20.54
C TYR A 189 -7.58 -7.47 20.10
N GLY A 190 -8.90 -7.27 19.97
CA GLY A 190 -9.47 -6.01 19.52
C GLY A 190 -9.95 -6.08 18.08
N THR A 191 -9.67 -5.03 17.30
CA THR A 191 -10.29 -4.84 15.98
C THR A 191 -9.27 -4.72 14.86
N ILE A 192 -9.66 -5.17 13.66
CA ILE A 192 -8.98 -4.91 12.39
C ILE A 192 -9.82 -3.86 11.67
N ASP A 193 -9.28 -2.66 11.57
CA ASP A 193 -10.05 -1.48 11.17
C ASP A 193 -9.73 -1.10 9.72
N LEU A 194 -10.74 -1.11 8.86
CA LEU A 194 -10.62 -0.86 7.43
C LEU A 194 -11.13 0.55 7.10
N TYR A 195 -10.22 1.48 6.82
CA TYR A 195 -10.55 2.83 6.34
C TYR A 195 -10.71 2.78 4.82
N TRP A 196 -11.96 2.55 4.40
CA TRP A 196 -12.30 2.34 3.00
C TRP A 196 -12.59 3.67 2.31
N ILE A 197 -11.64 4.09 1.48
CA ILE A 197 -11.82 5.19 0.53
C ILE A 197 -12.25 4.56 -0.80
N VAL A 198 -13.41 4.95 -1.31
CA VAL A 198 -14.12 4.32 -2.44
C VAL A 198 -13.21 3.99 -3.65
N ARG A 199 -13.52 2.86 -4.33
CA ARG A 199 -13.00 2.27 -5.59
C ARG A 199 -12.09 1.04 -5.50
N ASP A 200 -11.34 0.82 -4.41
CA ASP A 200 -10.32 -0.26 -4.35
C ASP A 200 -10.42 -1.14 -3.07
N GLY A 201 -11.63 -1.43 -2.58
CA GLY A 201 -11.85 -2.08 -1.28
C GLY A 201 -11.74 -3.61 -1.24
N GLY A 202 -11.82 -4.28 -2.39
CA GLY A 202 -11.89 -5.74 -2.47
C GLY A 202 -10.66 -6.42 -1.87
N LEU A 203 -9.46 -5.92 -2.20
CA LEU A 203 -8.23 -6.45 -1.66
C LEU A 203 -8.11 -6.23 -0.13
N MET A 204 -8.52 -5.07 0.39
CA MET A 204 -8.49 -4.82 1.84
C MET A 204 -9.40 -5.79 2.60
N LEU A 205 -10.60 -6.02 2.07
CA LEU A 205 -11.55 -6.99 2.63
C LEU A 205 -10.95 -8.40 2.61
N LEU A 206 -10.34 -8.80 1.49
CA LEU A 206 -9.67 -10.10 1.38
C LEU A 206 -8.51 -10.24 2.38
N LEU A 207 -7.65 -9.24 2.48
CA LEU A 207 -6.53 -9.26 3.43
C LEU A 207 -7.02 -9.33 4.88
N SER A 208 -8.08 -8.60 5.22
CA SER A 208 -8.67 -8.64 6.57
C SER A 208 -9.17 -10.05 6.93
N GLN A 209 -9.81 -10.75 6.00
CA GLN A 209 -10.27 -12.13 6.20
C GLN A 209 -9.10 -13.11 6.29
N LEU A 210 -8.08 -12.95 5.45
CA LEU A 210 -6.87 -13.78 5.52
C LEU A 210 -6.13 -13.61 6.85
N LEU A 211 -6.10 -12.40 7.41
CA LEU A 211 -5.56 -12.16 8.75
C LEU A 211 -6.33 -12.97 9.80
N LEU A 212 -7.67 -12.94 9.79
CA LEU A 212 -8.48 -13.73 10.73
C LEU A 212 -8.27 -15.25 10.65
N THR A 213 -7.70 -15.77 9.55
CA THR A 213 -7.33 -17.20 9.47
C THR A 213 -6.04 -17.55 10.23
N LYS A 214 -5.33 -16.56 10.76
CA LYS A 214 -4.07 -16.73 11.49
C LYS A 214 -4.33 -16.72 12.98
N GLU A 215 -3.68 -17.62 13.72
CA GLU A 215 -3.80 -17.72 15.19
C GLU A 215 -3.51 -16.39 15.89
N SER A 216 -2.62 -15.56 15.33
CA SER A 216 -2.30 -14.25 15.89
C SER A 216 -3.46 -13.25 15.81
N PHE A 217 -4.45 -13.42 14.93
CA PHE A 217 -5.58 -12.49 14.73
C PHE A 217 -6.96 -13.16 14.77
N GLU A 218 -7.03 -14.47 15.03
CA GLU A 218 -8.29 -15.24 15.03
C GLU A 218 -9.36 -14.66 15.99
N SER A 219 -8.92 -13.98 17.05
CA SER A 219 -9.78 -13.36 18.06
C SER A 219 -10.16 -11.91 17.75
N CYS A 220 -9.67 -11.33 16.65
CA CYS A 220 -9.98 -9.97 16.26
C CYS A 220 -11.35 -9.88 15.56
N LYS A 221 -11.94 -8.68 15.56
CA LYS A 221 -13.17 -8.36 14.82
C LYS A 221 -12.90 -7.36 13.72
N ILE A 222 -13.56 -7.47 12.57
CA ILE A 222 -13.39 -6.50 11.48
C ILE A 222 -14.36 -5.33 11.67
N GLN A 223 -13.86 -4.11 11.56
CA GLN A 223 -14.65 -2.88 11.47
C GLN A 223 -14.35 -2.18 10.14
N VAL A 224 -15.39 -1.70 9.47
CA VAL A 224 -15.30 -0.99 8.19
C VAL A 224 -15.73 0.45 8.42
N PHE A 225 -14.78 1.36 8.26
CA PHE A 225 -14.96 2.79 8.34
C PHE A 225 -15.16 3.37 6.94
N CYS A 226 -16.36 3.89 6.68
CA CYS A 226 -16.72 4.57 5.45
C CYS A 226 -16.64 6.08 5.66
N ILE A 227 -15.83 6.77 4.86
CA ILE A 227 -15.68 8.22 4.92
C ILE A 227 -16.66 8.84 3.93
N ALA A 228 -17.54 9.69 4.43
CA ALA A 228 -18.58 10.36 3.66
C ALA A 228 -18.45 11.88 3.81
N GLU A 229 -18.83 12.65 2.79
CA GLU A 229 -18.91 14.12 2.88
C GLU A 229 -20.16 14.51 3.69
N GLU A 230 -20.15 15.66 4.38
CA GLU A 230 -21.27 16.11 5.23
C GLU A 230 -22.63 16.16 4.51
N ASP A 231 -22.62 16.44 3.21
CA ASP A 231 -23.84 16.56 2.39
C ASP A 231 -24.34 15.21 1.81
N SER A 232 -23.72 14.08 2.19
CA SER A 232 -24.08 12.75 1.68
C SER A 232 -24.96 11.96 2.66
N ASP A 233 -25.83 11.09 2.11
CA ASP A 233 -26.69 10.21 2.92
C ASP A 233 -25.87 9.08 3.56
N ALA A 234 -25.47 9.31 4.81
CA ALA A 234 -24.64 8.37 5.57
C ALA A 234 -25.38 7.06 5.87
N GLU A 235 -26.70 7.11 6.03
CA GLU A 235 -27.57 5.99 6.35
C GLU A 235 -27.75 5.09 5.13
N GLU A 236 -27.96 5.65 3.95
CA GLU A 236 -27.98 4.93 2.68
C GLU A 236 -26.63 4.24 2.44
N LEU A 237 -25.52 4.97 2.56
CA LEU A 237 -24.17 4.40 2.40
C LEU A 237 -23.93 3.26 3.39
N LYS A 238 -24.35 3.41 4.64
CA LYS A 238 -24.23 2.36 5.67
C LYS A 238 -25.04 1.12 5.29
N ALA A 239 -26.26 1.30 4.79
CA ALA A 239 -27.12 0.20 4.38
C ALA A 239 -26.54 -0.57 3.18
N ASP A 240 -26.04 0.16 2.18
CA ASP A 240 -25.43 -0.42 0.98
C ASP A 240 -24.17 -1.22 1.31
N VAL A 241 -23.28 -0.66 2.13
CA VAL A 241 -22.05 -1.36 2.55
C VAL A 241 -22.39 -2.59 3.40
N LYS A 242 -23.38 -2.51 4.30
CA LYS A 242 -23.85 -3.67 5.07
C LYS A 242 -24.40 -4.77 4.17
N LYS A 243 -25.21 -4.41 3.17
CA LYS A 243 -25.76 -5.35 2.19
C LYS A 243 -24.63 -6.01 1.38
N PHE A 244 -23.68 -5.23 0.91
CA PHE A 244 -22.52 -5.73 0.18
C PHE A 244 -21.70 -6.74 1.01
N LEU A 245 -21.42 -6.43 2.27
CA LEU A 245 -20.70 -7.35 3.17
C LEU A 245 -21.51 -8.62 3.48
N TYR A 246 -22.84 -8.50 3.60
CA TYR A 246 -23.74 -9.64 3.78
C TYR A 246 -23.70 -10.59 2.57
N ASP A 247 -23.75 -10.05 1.34
CA ASP A 247 -23.66 -10.84 0.11
C ASP A 247 -22.31 -11.57 0.01
N LEU A 248 -21.26 -11.00 0.59
CA LEU A 248 -19.94 -11.60 0.71
C LEU A 248 -19.78 -12.57 1.90
N ARG A 249 -20.79 -12.71 2.76
CA ARG A 249 -20.75 -13.48 4.00
C ARG A 249 -19.64 -13.03 4.95
N MET A 250 -19.32 -11.74 4.92
CA MET A 250 -18.32 -11.14 5.81
C MET A 250 -18.99 -10.53 7.04
N HIS A 251 -18.63 -11.04 8.21
CA HIS A 251 -19.04 -10.45 9.49
C HIS A 251 -18.14 -9.27 9.83
N ALA A 252 -18.63 -8.05 9.60
CA ALA A 252 -17.95 -6.82 9.98
C ALA A 252 -18.95 -5.76 10.46
N GLU A 253 -18.49 -4.92 11.39
CA GLU A 253 -19.24 -3.74 11.81
C GLU A 253 -19.01 -2.59 10.83
N VAL A 254 -20.07 -1.86 10.43
CA VAL A 254 -19.96 -0.73 9.50
C VAL A 254 -20.19 0.57 10.25
N ILE A 255 -19.20 1.46 10.18
CA ILE A 255 -19.18 2.77 10.83
C ILE A 255 -19.03 3.82 9.72
N VAL A 256 -19.96 4.75 9.63
CA VAL A 256 -19.89 5.87 8.68
C VAL A 256 -19.43 7.11 9.43
N ILE A 257 -18.38 7.75 8.92
CA ILE A 257 -17.82 8.97 9.49
C ILE A 257 -18.01 10.08 8.47
N SER A 258 -18.76 11.09 8.89
CA SER A 258 -18.88 12.34 8.15
C SER A 258 -17.66 13.22 8.38
N MET A 259 -17.01 13.65 7.29
CA MET A 259 -15.90 14.58 7.32
C MET A 259 -16.31 15.92 6.71
N LYS A 260 -16.02 17.01 7.44
CA LYS A 260 -16.13 18.37 6.93
C LYS A 260 -15.33 18.52 5.64
N SER A 261 -15.95 19.15 4.63
CA SER A 261 -15.25 19.45 3.38
C SER A 261 -14.12 20.46 3.65
N TRP A 262 -13.07 20.40 2.82
CA TRP A 262 -12.01 21.42 2.80
C TRP A 262 -12.57 22.84 2.61
N ASP A 263 -13.72 22.99 1.94
CA ASP A 263 -14.31 24.28 1.61
C ASP A 263 -15.00 24.95 2.81
N ALA A 264 -15.22 24.22 3.91
CA ALA A 264 -15.93 24.68 5.12
C ALA A 264 -15.01 25.31 6.19
N GLN A 265 -13.89 25.95 5.80
CA GLN A 265 -12.82 26.48 6.67
C GLN A 265 -13.24 27.58 7.71
N GLY A 266 -14.53 27.87 7.88
CA GLY A 266 -15.02 28.97 8.70
C GLY A 266 -15.04 28.74 10.22
N GLU A 267 -15.00 27.51 10.73
CA GLU A 267 -15.21 27.29 12.17
C GLU A 267 -14.27 26.24 12.77
N GLY A 268 -13.30 26.76 13.55
CA GLY A 268 -12.72 26.12 14.72
C GLY A 268 -12.07 24.75 14.49
N VAL A 269 -10.78 24.75 14.14
CA VAL A 269 -9.92 23.58 14.39
C VAL A 269 -9.70 23.48 15.91
N SER A 270 -10.64 22.88 16.62
CA SER A 270 -10.45 22.46 18.01
C SER A 270 -10.32 20.95 18.05
N GLN A 271 -9.07 20.45 18.10
CA GLN A 271 -8.56 19.43 19.05
C GLN A 271 -7.21 18.83 18.60
N GLN A 272 -6.29 18.81 19.59
CA GLN A 272 -4.93 18.23 19.67
C GLN A 272 -3.77 19.03 19.05
N ASP A 273 -2.94 19.64 19.93
CA ASP A 273 -1.73 20.42 19.63
C ASP A 273 -0.74 19.65 18.75
N GLU A 274 -0.50 18.36 19.05
CA GLU A 274 0.47 17.52 18.33
C GLU A 274 0.13 17.32 16.84
N SER A 275 -1.16 17.19 16.51
CA SER A 275 -1.61 17.07 15.11
C SER A 275 -1.39 18.37 14.32
N ILE A 276 -1.47 19.52 14.98
CA ILE A 276 -1.22 20.83 14.38
C ILE A 276 0.29 21.03 14.17
N GLU A 277 1.12 20.60 15.12
CA GLU A 277 2.58 20.64 14.99
C GLU A 277 3.07 19.80 13.81
N ALA A 278 2.59 18.56 13.69
CA ALA A 278 2.91 17.67 12.57
C ALA A 278 2.55 18.30 11.20
N PHE A 279 1.33 18.84 11.10
CA PHE A 279 0.84 19.52 9.90
C PHE A 279 1.68 20.74 9.54
N THR A 280 1.93 21.62 10.52
CA THR A 280 2.74 22.84 10.34
C THR A 280 4.19 22.49 9.98
N GLY A 281 4.72 21.41 10.57
CA GLY A 281 6.03 20.87 10.25
C GLY A 281 6.12 20.40 8.80
N ALA A 282 5.12 19.65 8.32
CA ALA A 282 5.04 19.19 6.94
C ALA A 282 4.92 20.37 5.96
N GLN A 283 4.09 21.37 6.26
CA GLN A 283 3.98 22.60 5.47
C GLN A 283 5.33 23.32 5.35
N ARG A 284 6.04 23.49 6.47
CA ARG A 284 7.35 24.16 6.49
C ARG A 284 8.39 23.40 5.66
N ARG A 285 8.44 22.07 5.76
CA ARG A 285 9.36 21.23 4.98
C ARG A 285 9.07 21.32 3.49
N ILE A 286 7.81 21.23 3.09
CA ILE A 286 7.38 21.38 1.70
C ILE A 286 7.73 22.78 1.17
N ALA A 287 7.47 23.83 1.93
CA ALA A 287 7.79 25.20 1.54
C ALA A 287 9.30 25.41 1.38
N GLY A 288 10.12 24.87 2.29
CA GLY A 288 11.57 24.89 2.20
C GLY A 288 12.08 24.19 0.94
N TYR A 289 11.66 22.95 0.72
CA TYR A 289 12.01 22.19 -0.48
C TYR A 289 11.60 22.90 -1.77
N LEU A 290 10.38 23.46 -1.82
CA LEU A 290 9.90 24.23 -2.97
C LEU A 290 10.73 25.50 -3.21
N SER A 291 11.19 26.17 -2.14
CA SER A 291 12.05 27.35 -2.25
C SER A 291 13.40 26.99 -2.86
N GLU A 292 14.04 25.95 -2.35
CA GLU A 292 15.32 25.45 -2.87
C GLU A 292 15.22 25.06 -4.34
N MET A 293 14.16 24.35 -4.73
CA MET A 293 13.88 24.02 -6.13
C MET A 293 13.69 25.27 -7.01
N LYS A 294 12.93 26.27 -6.54
CA LYS A 294 12.71 27.53 -7.27
C LYS A 294 14.03 28.29 -7.45
N GLU A 295 14.92 28.26 -6.47
CA GLU A 295 16.24 28.88 -6.54
C GLU A 295 17.18 28.15 -7.52
N ALA A 296 17.21 26.81 -7.49
CA ALA A 296 17.98 26.00 -8.41
C ALA A 296 17.55 26.24 -9.87
N ALA A 297 16.23 26.22 -10.14
CA ALA A 297 15.67 26.48 -11.46
C ALA A 297 16.02 27.89 -11.98
N LYS A 298 15.97 28.92 -11.10
CA LYS A 298 16.39 30.29 -11.46
C LYS A 298 17.87 30.37 -11.80
N ARG A 299 18.72 29.64 -11.07
CA ARG A 299 20.18 29.62 -11.28
C ARG A 299 20.55 28.97 -12.61
N GLU A 300 19.84 27.90 -12.98
CA GLU A 300 20.10 27.12 -14.18
C GLU A 300 19.33 27.61 -15.42
N GLY A 301 18.36 28.50 -15.24
CA GLY A 301 17.49 28.97 -16.33
C GLY A 301 16.56 27.87 -16.87
N THR A 302 16.30 26.84 -16.08
CA THR A 302 15.48 25.68 -16.42
C THR A 302 14.06 25.81 -15.83
N PRO A 303 13.06 25.11 -16.38
CA PRO A 303 11.79 24.97 -15.69
C PRO A 303 11.97 24.25 -14.34
N LEU A 304 10.99 24.33 -13.45
CA LEU A 304 11.00 23.53 -12.22
C LEU A 304 11.04 22.05 -12.57
N MET A 305 12.10 21.35 -12.13
CA MET A 305 12.32 19.93 -12.35
C MET A 305 12.26 19.17 -11.02
N ALA A 306 11.56 18.04 -11.00
CA ALA A 306 11.58 17.05 -9.92
C ALA A 306 11.51 15.64 -10.50
N ASP A 307 12.25 14.70 -9.88
CA ASP A 307 12.20 13.28 -10.26
C ASP A 307 12.42 13.03 -11.77
N GLY A 308 13.28 13.85 -12.39
CA GLY A 308 13.59 13.80 -13.83
C GLY A 308 12.51 14.37 -14.76
N LYS A 309 11.49 15.07 -14.24
CA LYS A 309 10.37 15.63 -15.01
C LYS A 309 10.11 17.09 -14.67
N SER A 310 9.55 17.84 -15.62
CA SER A 310 9.07 19.20 -15.34
C SER A 310 7.79 19.13 -14.50
N VAL A 311 7.73 19.94 -13.44
CA VAL A 311 6.60 19.95 -12.49
C VAL A 311 6.00 21.34 -12.37
N VAL A 312 4.68 21.38 -12.23
CA VAL A 312 3.90 22.59 -11.92
C VAL A 312 3.20 22.36 -10.60
N VAL A 313 3.70 23.03 -9.56
CA VAL A 313 3.18 22.90 -8.20
C VAL A 313 2.01 23.88 -8.00
N ASN A 314 0.84 23.33 -7.70
CA ASN A 314 -0.31 24.11 -7.25
C ASN A 314 -0.36 24.11 -5.71
N GLU A 315 -0.05 25.25 -5.09
CA GLU A 315 0.03 25.38 -3.63
C GLU A 315 -1.33 25.10 -2.94
N GLN A 316 -2.45 25.51 -3.52
CA GLN A 316 -3.78 25.19 -2.98
C GLN A 316 -4.06 23.68 -3.02
N GLN A 317 -3.59 23.00 -4.06
CA GLN A 317 -3.73 21.55 -4.16
C GLN A 317 -2.87 20.84 -3.10
N VAL A 318 -1.64 21.32 -2.87
CA VAL A 318 -0.75 20.83 -1.81
C VAL A 318 -1.40 20.96 -0.43
N GLU A 319 -1.94 22.13 -0.10
CA GLU A 319 -2.64 22.37 1.17
C GLU A 319 -3.84 21.44 1.34
N LYS A 320 -4.65 21.29 0.29
CA LYS A 320 -5.79 20.37 0.30
C LYS A 320 -5.36 18.93 0.58
N PHE A 321 -4.27 18.46 -0.01
CA PHE A 321 -3.73 17.11 0.25
C PHE A 321 -3.26 16.96 1.70
N LEU A 322 -2.49 17.92 2.22
CA LEU A 322 -2.03 17.90 3.61
C LEU A 322 -3.21 17.84 4.58
N TYR A 323 -4.22 18.69 4.38
CA TYR A 323 -5.37 18.75 5.27
C TYR A 323 -6.22 17.49 5.22
N THR A 324 -6.50 16.98 4.02
CA THR A 324 -7.27 15.73 3.86
C THR A 324 -6.55 14.58 4.57
N THR A 325 -5.23 14.54 4.44
CA THR A 325 -4.39 13.51 5.04
C THR A 325 -4.34 13.62 6.56
N LEU A 326 -4.16 14.83 7.09
CA LEU A 326 -4.27 15.12 8.52
C LEU A 326 -5.61 14.67 9.07
N LYS A 327 -6.71 15.06 8.41
CA LYS A 327 -8.06 14.75 8.89
C LYS A 327 -8.32 13.25 8.93
N LEU A 328 -7.80 12.51 7.94
CA LEU A 328 -7.83 11.06 7.92
C LEU A 328 -7.02 10.47 9.08
N ASN A 329 -5.78 10.93 9.29
CA ASN A 329 -4.97 10.49 10.43
C ASN A 329 -5.64 10.76 11.78
N SER A 330 -6.14 11.98 12.02
CA SER A 330 -6.86 12.32 13.25
C SER A 330 -8.09 11.43 13.47
N THR A 331 -8.76 11.02 12.39
CA THR A 331 -9.89 10.10 12.46
C THR A 331 -9.42 8.70 12.84
N ILE A 332 -8.34 8.20 12.22
CA ILE A 332 -7.71 6.92 12.57
C ILE A 332 -7.30 6.91 14.05
N LEU A 333 -6.63 7.96 14.53
CA LEU A 333 -6.21 8.05 15.92
C LEU A 333 -7.38 8.19 16.90
N ARG A 334 -8.49 8.79 16.48
CA ARG A 334 -9.69 8.93 17.32
C ARG A 334 -10.42 7.60 17.52
N TYR A 335 -10.59 6.80 16.47
CA TYR A 335 -11.41 5.60 16.52
C TYR A 335 -10.60 4.30 16.65
N SER A 336 -9.36 4.28 16.16
CA SER A 336 -8.58 3.05 15.93
C SER A 336 -7.22 3.04 16.64
N ARG A 337 -7.01 3.90 17.66
CA ARG A 337 -5.75 3.95 18.42
C ARG A 337 -5.36 2.60 19.07
N MET A 338 -6.37 1.83 19.48
CA MET A 338 -6.19 0.51 20.10
C MET A 338 -6.45 -0.66 19.13
N ALA A 339 -6.59 -0.38 17.83
CA ALA A 339 -6.81 -1.43 16.84
C ALA A 339 -5.62 -2.38 16.79
N ALA A 340 -5.89 -3.66 16.55
CA ALA A 340 -4.86 -4.66 16.32
C ALA A 340 -4.07 -4.32 15.05
N VAL A 341 -4.76 -3.94 13.96
CA VAL A 341 -4.16 -3.46 12.71
C VAL A 341 -5.13 -2.49 12.04
N VAL A 342 -4.60 -1.41 11.46
CA VAL A 342 -5.37 -0.52 10.59
C VAL A 342 -5.01 -0.81 9.12
N LEU A 343 -6.01 -0.95 8.26
CA LEU A 343 -5.85 -0.98 6.81
C LEU A 343 -6.42 0.32 6.24
N VAL A 344 -5.64 1.01 5.41
CA VAL A 344 -6.07 2.22 4.71
C VAL A 344 -5.85 2.07 3.22
N SER A 345 -6.73 2.63 2.42
CA SER A 345 -6.49 2.73 0.97
C SER A 345 -5.25 3.59 0.72
N LEU A 346 -4.27 3.08 -0.02
CA LEU A 346 -3.06 3.82 -0.39
C LEU A 346 -3.45 4.96 -1.35
N PRO A 347 -3.29 6.24 -0.95
CA PRO A 347 -3.58 7.36 -1.82
C PRO A 347 -2.68 7.32 -3.07
N PRO A 348 -3.19 7.54 -4.28
CA PRO A 348 -2.33 7.60 -5.46
C PRO A 348 -1.40 8.81 -5.38
N PRO A 349 -0.12 8.68 -5.79
CA PRO A 349 0.76 9.84 -5.95
C PRO A 349 0.15 10.88 -6.91
N PRO A 350 0.11 12.18 -6.54
CA PRO A 350 -0.37 13.22 -7.44
C PRO A 350 0.57 13.38 -8.64
N LEU A 351 0.01 13.44 -9.86
CA LEU A 351 0.77 13.43 -11.11
C LEU A 351 1.81 14.56 -11.24
N ASN A 352 1.52 15.74 -10.67
CA ASN A 352 2.32 16.95 -10.84
C ASN A 352 3.09 17.35 -9.59
N HIS A 353 3.04 16.56 -8.51
CA HIS A 353 3.74 16.86 -7.28
C HIS A 353 5.05 16.07 -7.24
N PRO A 354 6.18 16.70 -6.81
CA PRO A 354 7.40 15.98 -6.49
C PRO A 354 7.16 14.81 -5.55
N ALA A 355 7.92 13.73 -5.70
CA ALA A 355 7.85 12.55 -4.84
C ALA A 355 8.09 12.90 -3.36
N TYR A 356 8.93 13.90 -3.09
CA TYR A 356 9.14 14.44 -1.74
C TYR A 356 7.83 14.92 -1.08
N PHE A 357 6.95 15.61 -1.81
CA PHE A 357 5.68 16.08 -1.26
C PHE A 357 4.76 14.91 -0.92
N TYR A 358 4.73 13.90 -1.80
CA TYR A 358 3.96 12.69 -1.53
C TYR A 358 4.43 11.99 -0.26
N MET A 359 5.75 11.90 -0.02
CA MET A 359 6.29 11.34 1.22
C MET A 359 5.89 12.14 2.46
N GLU A 360 5.84 13.47 2.39
CA GLU A 360 5.32 14.29 3.49
C GLU A 360 3.83 14.05 3.76
N TYR A 361 3.01 13.87 2.73
CA TYR A 361 1.60 13.49 2.91
C TYR A 361 1.50 12.12 3.58
N MET A 362 2.23 11.13 3.06
CA MET A 362 2.19 9.77 3.60
C MET A 362 2.66 9.73 5.04
N ASP A 363 3.71 10.45 5.42
CA ASP A 363 4.15 10.51 6.81
C ASP A 363 3.09 11.09 7.74
N LEU A 364 2.42 12.16 7.32
CA LEU A 364 1.32 12.74 8.07
C LEU A 364 0.13 11.78 8.21
N LEU A 365 -0.14 10.95 7.18
CA LEU A 365 -1.21 9.95 7.22
C LEU A 365 -0.96 8.90 8.30
N VAL A 366 0.30 8.49 8.43
CA VAL A 366 0.67 7.28 9.16
C VAL A 366 1.26 7.57 10.55
N GLU A 367 1.42 8.84 10.89
CA GLU A 367 1.99 9.29 12.15
C GLU A 367 1.22 8.73 13.35
N ASN A 368 1.97 8.23 14.34
CA ASN A 368 1.44 7.63 15.57
C ASN A 368 0.49 6.43 15.37
N VAL A 369 0.45 5.83 14.18
CA VAL A 369 -0.27 4.58 13.93
C VAL A 369 0.72 3.40 13.98
N PRO A 370 0.61 2.51 14.99
CA PRO A 370 1.62 1.49 15.28
C PRO A 370 1.73 0.42 14.19
N ARG A 371 0.60 -0.17 13.77
CA ARG A 371 0.52 -1.21 12.74
C ARG A 371 -0.46 -0.79 11.67
N LEU A 372 0.07 -0.44 10.50
CA LEU A 372 -0.72 0.06 9.38
C LEU A 372 -0.34 -0.67 8.09
N LEU A 373 -1.37 -1.07 7.35
CA LEU A 373 -1.25 -1.56 5.98
C LEU A 373 -1.87 -0.54 5.03
N MET A 374 -1.07 0.01 4.15
CA MET A 374 -1.59 0.83 3.04
C MET A 374 -1.78 -0.08 1.83
N VAL A 375 -3.01 -0.17 1.35
CA VAL A 375 -3.41 -1.16 0.35
C VAL A 375 -3.97 -0.47 -0.87
N ARG A 376 -3.50 -0.88 -2.04
CA ARG A 376 -4.04 -0.50 -3.34
C ARG A 376 -4.37 -1.75 -4.14
N GLY A 377 -5.65 -1.90 -4.48
CA GLY A 377 -6.10 -2.88 -5.47
C GLY A 377 -5.70 -2.52 -6.90
N TYR A 378 -6.13 -3.33 -7.87
CA TYR A 378 -6.01 -3.02 -9.29
C TYR A 378 -7.39 -2.77 -9.90
N ARG A 379 -7.48 -2.16 -11.10
CA ARG A 379 -8.75 -1.65 -11.67
C ARG A 379 -9.84 -2.72 -11.91
N ARG A 380 -9.50 -4.00 -11.78
CA ARG A 380 -10.40 -5.16 -11.92
C ARG A 380 -10.40 -5.99 -10.64
N ASP A 381 -10.32 -5.34 -9.48
CA ASP A 381 -10.52 -6.00 -8.20
C ASP A 381 -11.89 -6.69 -8.22
N VAL A 382 -11.85 -8.01 -8.33
CA VAL A 382 -13.03 -8.84 -8.17
C VAL A 382 -12.98 -9.41 -6.79
N VAL A 383 -14.03 -9.13 -6.04
CA VAL A 383 -14.24 -9.79 -4.77
C VAL A 383 -14.50 -11.26 -5.07
N THR A 384 -13.49 -12.08 -4.82
CA THR A 384 -13.62 -13.53 -4.84
C THR A 384 -14.60 -13.95 -3.74
N LEU A 385 -15.53 -14.84 -4.06
CA LEU A 385 -16.46 -15.39 -3.08
C LEU A 385 -15.66 -16.03 -1.93
N PHE A 386 -15.93 -15.59 -0.70
CA PHE A 386 -15.36 -16.14 0.52
C PHE A 386 -16.00 -17.50 0.80
N THR A 387 -15.53 -18.54 0.11
CA THR A 387 -15.88 -19.94 0.38
C THR A 387 -14.65 -20.79 0.60
#